data_AF-A0A7Y8I8J3-F1
#
_entry.id   AF-A0A7Y8I8J3-F1
#
_cell.length_a   1.000
_cell.length_b   1.000
_cell.length_c   1.000
_cell.angle_alpha   90.00
_cell.angle_beta   90.00
_cell.angle_gamma   90.00
#
_symmetry.space_group_name_H-M   'P 1'
#
loop_
_entity.id
_entity.type
_entity.pdbx_description
1 polymer ?
#
loop_
_entity_poly.entity_id
_entity_poly.type
_entity_poly.pdbx_seq_one_letter_code
_entity_poly.pdbx_strand_id
1 'polypeptide(L)'
;MDKDQRIKEEVEKTISLLDKVEEINTNPFLFTRIKAELDSKKDKSEKNSFEWVFKFLRPAIIAALLLFNVYSVISFYQSSNSNGVTREQYLESISSEYEMDSSIDYLSTNEEKD
;
A
#
# COMPACT_ATOMS: atom_id res chain seq x y z
N MET A 1 -30.53 39.70 -53.93
CA MET A 1 -29.06 39.66 -53.81
C MET A 1 -28.55 38.60 -54.75
N ASP A 2 -27.62 38.99 -55.63
CA ASP A 2 -27.14 38.15 -56.73
C ASP A 2 -26.24 37.02 -56.21
N LYS A 3 -26.37 35.81 -56.78
CA LYS A 3 -25.59 34.64 -56.34
C LYS A 3 -24.09 34.86 -56.50
N ASP A 4 -23.72 35.61 -57.53
CA ASP A 4 -22.32 35.90 -57.86
C ASP A 4 -21.65 36.82 -56.82
N GLN A 5 -22.42 37.70 -56.18
CA GLN A 5 -21.91 38.54 -55.08
C GLN A 5 -21.61 37.71 -53.83
N ARG A 6 -22.48 36.75 -53.50
CA ARG A 6 -22.29 35.87 -52.34
C ARG A 6 -21.03 35.01 -52.47
N ILE A 7 -20.79 34.46 -53.66
CA ILE A 7 -19.61 33.65 -53.93
C ILE A 7 -18.33 34.49 -53.78
N LYS A 8 -18.33 35.73 -54.29
CA LYS A 8 -17.18 36.64 -54.12
C LYS A 8 -16.92 36.97 -52.65
N GLU A 9 -17.97 37.26 -51.88
CA GLU A 9 -17.84 37.54 -50.45
C GLU A 9 -17.31 36.34 -49.65
N GLU A 10 -17.75 35.11 -49.97
CA GLU A 10 -17.26 33.88 -49.33
C GLU A 10 -15.81 33.56 -49.69
N VAL A 11 -15.43 33.77 -50.96
CA VAL A 11 -14.04 33.63 -51.42
C VAL A 11 -13.14 34.66 -50.73
N GLU A 12 -13.56 35.93 -50.67
CA GLU A 12 -12.79 37.00 -50.04
C GLU A 12 -12.64 36.79 -48.52
N LYS A 13 -13.70 36.31 -47.85
CA LYS A 13 -13.61 35.86 -46.45
C LYS A 13 -12.58 34.76 -46.28
N THR A 14 -12.58 33.75 -47.14
CA THR A 14 -11.67 32.60 -47.04
C THR A 14 -10.22 33.06 -47.20
N ILE A 15 -9.93 33.87 -48.23
CA ILE A 15 -8.58 34.42 -48.45
C ILE A 15 -8.13 35.27 -47.24
N SER A 16 -9.01 36.11 -46.70
CA SER A 16 -8.68 36.96 -45.54
C SER A 16 -8.37 36.17 -44.27
N LEU A 17 -8.90 34.95 -44.13
CA LEU A 17 -8.61 34.08 -43.00
C LEU A 17 -7.26 33.42 -43.14
N LEU A 18 -6.83 33.09 -44.37
CA LEU A 18 -5.48 32.58 -44.62
C LEU A 18 -4.41 33.67 -44.43
N ASP A 19 -4.65 34.90 -44.85
CA ASP A 19 -3.72 36.02 -44.64
C ASP A 19 -3.57 36.39 -43.15
N LYS A 20 -4.58 36.07 -42.33
CA LYS A 20 -4.54 36.24 -40.88
C LYS A 20 -3.92 35.07 -40.13
N VAL A 21 -3.56 33.99 -40.81
CA VAL A 21 -2.75 32.95 -40.19
C VAL A 21 -1.36 33.54 -39.98
N GLU A 22 -1.17 34.07 -38.77
CA GLU A 22 0.11 34.55 -38.26
C GLU A 22 1.20 33.54 -38.61
N GLU A 23 2.22 34.03 -39.31
CA GLU A 23 3.43 33.26 -39.60
C GLU A 23 3.96 32.72 -38.27
N ILE A 24 3.87 31.41 -38.08
CA ILE A 24 4.22 30.75 -36.82
C ILE A 24 5.72 30.94 -36.66
N ASN A 25 6.10 31.99 -35.94
CA ASN A 25 7.48 32.35 -35.70
C ASN A 25 8.05 31.30 -34.73
N THR A 26 8.53 30.19 -35.30
CA THR A 26 9.13 29.10 -34.55
C THR A 26 10.34 29.67 -33.82
N ASN A 27 10.20 29.88 -32.52
CA ASN A 27 11.29 30.34 -31.69
C ASN A 27 12.48 29.37 -31.87
N PRO A 28 13.63 29.85 -32.37
CA PRO A 28 14.75 28.99 -32.77
C PRO A 28 15.37 28.23 -31.59
N PHE A 29 15.04 28.60 -30.35
CA PHE A 29 15.51 27.96 -29.13
C PHE A 29 14.47 27.06 -28.46
N LEU A 30 13.28 26.87 -29.05
CA LEU A 30 12.24 25.99 -28.49
C LEU A 30 12.77 24.58 -28.27
N PHE A 31 13.43 24.02 -29.29
CA PHE A 31 14.03 22.69 -29.21
C PHE A 31 15.07 22.62 -28.08
N THR A 32 15.95 23.60 -27.99
CA THR A 32 17.00 23.67 -26.95
C THR A 32 16.40 23.76 -25.55
N ARG A 33 15.35 24.57 -25.37
CA ARG A 33 14.67 24.73 -24.07
C ARG A 33 13.93 23.46 -23.65
N ILE A 34 13.23 22.82 -24.59
CA ILE A 34 12.54 21.55 -24.35
C ILE A 34 13.56 20.46 -24.02
N LYS A 35 14.66 20.38 -24.77
CA LYS A 35 15.74 19.42 -24.53
C LYS A 35 16.41 19.63 -23.17
N ALA A 36 16.74 20.88 -22.82
CA ALA A 36 17.32 21.22 -21.53
C ALA A 36 16.39 20.87 -20.36
N GLU A 37 15.07 21.07 -20.51
CA GLU A 37 14.12 20.67 -19.48
C GLU A 37 14.05 19.15 -19.31
N LEU A 38 14.01 18.38 -20.40
CA LEU A 38 14.05 16.92 -20.39
C LEU A 38 15.33 16.37 -19.74
N ASP A 39 16.49 16.89 -20.14
CA ASP A 39 17.79 16.47 -19.61
C ASP A 39 17.91 16.84 -18.12
N SER A 40 17.45 18.03 -17.72
CA SER A 40 17.44 18.45 -16.31
C SER A 40 16.56 17.58 -15.41
N LYS A 41 15.50 16.96 -15.96
CA LYS A 41 14.65 16.01 -15.21
C LYS A 41 15.29 14.63 -15.12
N LYS A 42 16.06 14.21 -16.13
CA LYS A 42 16.88 12.98 -16.06
C LYS A 42 18.02 13.10 -15.06
N ASP A 43 18.76 14.20 -15.06
CA ASP A 43 19.90 14.37 -14.14
C ASP A 43 19.46 14.54 -12.67
N LYS A 44 18.23 15.03 -12.42
CA LYS A 44 17.64 15.06 -11.08
C LYS A 44 17.25 13.68 -10.54
N SER A 45 17.07 12.69 -11.42
CA SER A 45 16.82 11.29 -11.04
C SER A 45 18.08 10.60 -10.49
N GLU A 46 19.28 11.10 -10.78
CA GLU A 46 20.53 10.42 -10.42
C GLU A 46 21.08 10.77 -9.04
N LYS A 47 20.49 11.76 -8.33
CA LYS A 47 20.88 12.10 -6.94
C LYS A 47 20.11 11.32 -5.88
N ASN A 48 19.77 10.07 -6.17
CA ASN A 48 19.01 9.25 -5.23
C ASN A 48 19.95 8.27 -4.53
N SER A 49 20.77 8.76 -3.58
CA SER A 49 21.61 7.91 -2.71
C SER A 49 20.79 6.82 -1.98
N PHE A 50 19.47 7.00 -1.91
CA PHE A 50 18.52 5.99 -1.44
C PHE A 50 18.34 4.78 -2.37
N GLU A 51 18.47 4.93 -3.69
CA GLU A 51 18.29 3.81 -4.62
C GLU A 51 19.35 2.72 -4.45
N TRP A 52 20.58 3.11 -4.10
CA TRP A 52 21.66 2.15 -3.84
C TRP A 52 21.41 1.37 -2.54
N VAL A 53 20.91 2.04 -1.48
CA VAL A 53 20.51 1.38 -0.23
C VAL A 53 19.32 0.45 -0.47
N PHE A 54 18.31 0.89 -1.22
CA PHE A 54 17.13 0.08 -1.56
C PHE A 54 17.46 -1.12 -2.44
N LYS A 55 18.52 -1.06 -3.26
CA LYS A 55 18.94 -2.19 -4.11
C LYS A 55 19.39 -3.42 -3.31
N PHE A 56 20.01 -3.21 -2.13
CA PHE A 56 20.42 -4.30 -1.24
C PHE A 56 19.39 -4.58 -0.14
N LEU A 57 18.67 -3.56 0.33
CA LEU A 57 17.69 -3.72 1.40
C LEU A 57 16.43 -4.46 0.92
N ARG A 58 16.02 -4.27 -0.34
CA ARG A 58 14.83 -4.92 -0.91
C ARG A 58 14.93 -6.45 -0.95
N PRO A 59 15.99 -7.09 -1.48
CA PRO A 59 16.10 -8.55 -1.43
C PRO A 59 16.28 -9.06 0.00
N ALA A 60 16.96 -8.32 0.88
CA ALA A 60 17.13 -8.70 2.28
C ALA A 60 15.80 -8.73 3.06
N ILE A 61 14.93 -7.74 2.86
CA ILE A 61 13.59 -7.69 3.47
C ILE A 61 12.73 -8.86 2.97
N ILE A 62 12.77 -9.15 1.67
CA ILE A 62 12.01 -10.27 1.09
C ILE A 62 12.50 -11.60 1.66
N ALA A 63 13.83 -11.79 1.75
CA ALA A 63 14.42 -12.99 2.34
C ALA A 63 14.06 -13.12 3.82
N ALA A 64 14.10 -12.02 4.59
CA ALA A 64 13.71 -12.01 5.99
C ALA A 64 12.22 -12.36 6.18
N LEU A 65 11.34 -11.82 5.34
CA LEU A 65 9.91 -12.15 5.35
C LEU A 65 9.67 -13.63 5.04
N LEU A 66 10.39 -14.19 4.07
CA LEU A 66 10.31 -15.61 3.73
C LEU A 66 10.76 -16.50 4.89
N LEU A 67 11.93 -16.19 5.48
CA LEU A 67 12.45 -16.92 6.63
C LEU A 67 11.49 -16.82 7.82
N PHE A 68 10.91 -15.64 8.08
CA PHE A 68 9.95 -15.43 9.15
C PHE A 68 8.67 -16.25 8.94
N ASN A 69 8.14 -16.30 7.72
CA ASN A 69 6.96 -17.11 7.41
C ASN A 69 7.24 -18.61 7.58
N VAL A 70 8.38 -19.10 7.07
CA VAL A 70 8.77 -20.50 7.23
C VAL A 70 8.97 -20.85 8.70
N TYR A 71 9.66 -19.98 9.45
CA TYR A 71 9.84 -20.14 10.89
C TYR A 71 8.50 -20.16 11.64
N SER A 72 7.57 -19.26 11.29
CA SER A 72 6.24 -19.20 11.89
C SER A 72 5.46 -20.50 11.69
N VAL A 73 5.50 -21.07 10.47
CA VAL A 73 4.85 -22.35 10.17
C VAL A 73 5.50 -23.49 10.98
N ILE A 74 6.82 -23.58 11.00
CA ILE A 74 7.54 -24.61 11.76
C ILE A 74 7.24 -24.49 13.26
N SER A 75 7.32 -23.27 13.80
CA SER A 75 7.03 -22.99 15.20
C SER A 75 5.58 -23.31 15.56
N PHE A 76 4.64 -23.06 14.65
CA PHE A 76 3.24 -23.42 14.86
C PHE A 76 3.07 -24.94 14.97
N TYR A 77 3.61 -25.71 14.04
CA TYR A 77 3.54 -27.18 14.09
C TYR A 77 4.29 -27.76 15.29
N GLN A 78 5.45 -27.21 15.64
CA GLN A 78 6.21 -27.67 16.80
C GLN A 78 5.50 -27.34 18.12
N SER A 79 4.92 -26.14 18.23
CA SER A 79 4.12 -25.74 19.40
C SER A 79 2.80 -26.50 19.49
N SER A 80 2.18 -26.90 18.37
CA SER A 80 1.03 -27.80 18.38
C SER A 80 1.37 -29.20 18.90
N ASN A 81 2.62 -29.65 18.73
CA ASN A 81 3.09 -30.93 19.25
C ASN A 81 3.53 -30.87 20.72
N SER A 82 3.90 -29.70 21.25
CA SER A 82 4.43 -29.58 22.63
C SER A 82 3.46 -28.98 23.65
N ASN A 83 2.42 -28.26 23.22
CA ASN A 83 1.51 -27.53 24.12
C ASN A 83 0.02 -27.86 23.89
N GLY A 84 -0.28 -29.09 23.47
CA GLY A 84 -1.64 -29.61 23.57
C GLY A 84 -1.94 -29.94 25.02
N VAL A 85 -2.29 -28.94 25.85
CA VAL A 85 -2.99 -29.21 27.10
C VAL A 85 -4.22 -30.02 26.70
N THR A 86 -4.21 -31.30 27.05
CA THR A 86 -5.26 -32.21 26.60
C THR A 86 -6.57 -31.72 27.21
N ARG A 87 -7.70 -31.85 26.50
CA ARG A 87 -9.01 -31.43 27.00
C ARG A 87 -9.27 -31.91 28.44
N GLU A 88 -8.73 -33.08 28.78
CA GLU A 88 -8.76 -33.67 30.13
C GLU A 88 -8.00 -32.84 31.17
N GLN A 89 -6.82 -32.31 30.85
CA GLN A 89 -6.05 -31.43 31.76
C GLN A 89 -6.74 -30.08 32.00
N TYR A 90 -7.43 -29.55 30.99
CA TYR A 90 -8.27 -28.36 31.15
C TYR A 90 -9.52 -28.63 32.00
N LEU A 91 -10.13 -29.81 31.83
CA LEU A 91 -11.28 -30.21 32.65
C LEU A 91 -10.87 -30.46 34.11
N GLU A 92 -9.71 -31.06 34.34
CA GLU A 92 -9.14 -31.33 35.67
C GLU A 92 -8.78 -30.02 36.41
N SER A 93 -8.22 -29.02 35.70
CA SER A 93 -7.96 -27.72 36.32
C SER A 93 -9.25 -27.00 36.73
N ILE A 94 -10.31 -27.11 35.93
CA ILE A 94 -11.61 -26.49 36.23
C ILE A 94 -12.29 -27.23 37.39
N SER A 95 -12.29 -28.57 37.40
CA SER A 95 -12.89 -29.34 38.49
C SER A 95 -12.18 -29.10 39.83
N SER A 96 -10.84 -29.06 39.83
CA SER A 96 -10.06 -28.80 41.04
C SER A 96 -10.31 -27.39 41.60
N GLU A 97 -10.54 -26.40 40.75
CA GLU A 97 -10.86 -25.03 41.18
C GLU A 97 -12.25 -24.96 41.82
N TYR A 98 -13.23 -25.70 41.31
CA TYR A 98 -14.59 -25.78 41.87
C TYR A 98 -14.68 -26.64 43.15
N GLU A 99 -13.90 -27.72 43.27
CA GLU A 99 -13.84 -28.51 44.50
C GLU A 99 -13.31 -27.68 45.68
N MET A 100 -12.33 -26.81 45.43
CA MET A 100 -11.77 -25.90 46.44
C MET A 100 -12.81 -24.89 46.98
N ASP A 101 -13.75 -24.45 46.15
CA ASP A 101 -14.82 -23.51 46.55
C ASP A 101 -16.02 -24.21 47.24
N SER A 102 -16.29 -25.47 46.89
CA SER A 102 -17.35 -26.28 47.53
C SER A 102 -17.03 -26.74 48.96
N SER A 103 -15.79 -26.52 49.42
CA SER A 103 -15.30 -26.89 50.75
C SER A 103 -15.74 -25.94 51.86
N ILE A 104 -16.46 -24.86 51.55
CA ILE A 104 -17.03 -23.97 52.58
C ILE A 104 -18.36 -24.57 53.06
N ASP A 105 -18.23 -25.44 54.06
CA ASP A 105 -19.34 -26.04 54.79
C ASP A 105 -20.08 -24.97 55.61
N TYR A 106 -21.10 -24.35 55.01
CA TYR A 106 -21.96 -23.36 55.67
C TYR A 106 -22.96 -24.00 56.65
N LEU A 107 -22.96 -25.34 56.81
CA LEU A 107 -23.93 -26.05 57.64
C LEU A 107 -23.41 -26.34 59.06
N SER A 108 -22.11 -26.17 59.34
CA SER A 108 -21.55 -26.50 60.66
C SER A 108 -21.77 -25.44 61.75
N THR A 109 -22.32 -24.26 61.43
CA THR A 109 -22.39 -23.11 62.37
C THR A 109 -23.72 -22.98 63.12
N ASN A 110 -24.69 -23.89 62.92
CA ASN A 110 -26.02 -23.77 63.55
C ASN A 110 -26.38 -24.89 64.55
N GLU A 111 -25.49 -25.85 64.84
CA GLU A 111 -25.77 -26.95 65.78
C GLU A 111 -25.08 -26.82 67.16
N GLU A 112 -24.69 -25.61 67.57
CA GLU A 112 -24.17 -25.39 68.93
C GLU A 112 -24.94 -24.27 69.65
N LYS A 113 -26.24 -24.50 69.86
CA LYS A 113 -27.05 -23.83 70.89
C LYS A 113 -28.35 -24.60 71.09
N ASP A 114 -28.33 -25.55 72.03
CA ASP A 114 -29.40 -25.82 73.00
C ASP A 114 -28.90 -26.78 74.09
#